data_AF-A0A3B9PK29-F1
#
_entry.id   AF-A0A3B9PK29-F1
#
_cell.length_a   1.000
_cell.length_b   1.000
_cell.length_c   1.000
_cell.angle_alpha   90.00
_cell.angle_beta   90.00
_cell.angle_gamma   90.00
#
_symmetry.space_group_name_H-M   'P 1'
#
loop_
_entity.id
_entity.type
_entity.pdbx_description
1 polymer ?
#
loop_
_entity_poly.entity_id
_entity_poly.type
_entity_poly.pdbx_seq_one_letter_code
_entity_poly.pdbx_strand_id
1 'polypeptide(L)'
;VEQGRARLKEGLWVVVFPEGTRVAPGTTRRYKPGGAILAKRAGVPVVPIAHNAGEFWKRNAFIKRPGEIVVSIGPVIPVKGEKAEAVNERAEAWIEAEMRRLFPHHYVGEGPVPAGESPLPAASVDDEKDLA
;
A
#
# COMPACT_ATOMS: atom_id res chain seq x y z
N VAL A 1 19.03 2.81 5.30
CA VAL A 1 18.60 1.51 5.88
C VAL A 1 18.81 1.45 7.39
N GLU A 2 19.97 1.85 7.90
CA GLU A 2 20.29 1.80 9.34
C GLU A 2 19.27 2.54 10.21
N GLN A 3 18.97 3.80 9.88
CA GLN A 3 17.95 4.58 10.59
C GLN A 3 16.58 3.89 10.58
N GLY A 4 16.13 3.38 9.43
CA GLY A 4 14.86 2.66 9.33
C GLY A 4 14.80 1.42 10.22
N ARG A 5 15.91 0.66 10.32
CA ARG A 5 15.99 -0.49 11.23
C ARG A 5 15.95 -0.06 12.70
N ALA A 6 16.60 1.04 13.06
CA ALA A 6 16.55 1.59 14.41
C ALA A 6 15.12 1.97 14.80
N ARG A 7 14.40 2.70 13.93
CA ARG A 7 12.99 3.08 14.16
C ARG A 7 12.07 1.87 14.31
N LEU A 8 12.24 0.85 13.47
CA LEU A 8 11.46 -0.39 13.58
C LEU A 8 11.73 -1.12 14.91
N LYS A 9 12.98 -1.11 15.41
CA LYS A 9 13.31 -1.68 16.74
C LYS A 9 12.71 -0.90 17.90
N GLU A 10 12.48 0.41 17.74
CA GLU A 10 11.79 1.27 18.70
C GLU A 10 10.26 1.06 18.70
N GLY A 11 9.73 0.15 17.87
CA GLY A 11 8.29 -0.09 17.74
C GLY A 11 7.55 0.90 16.84
N LEU A 12 8.29 1.73 16.08
CA LEU A 12 7.70 2.69 15.15
C LEU A 12 7.39 2.06 13.79
N TRP A 13 6.35 2.58 13.15
CA TRP A 13 5.97 2.20 11.80
C TRP A 13 6.78 3.00 10.78
N VAL A 14 7.24 2.33 9.72
CA VAL A 14 7.93 2.97 8.61
C VAL A 14 7.06 2.85 7.36
N VAL A 15 6.55 3.97 6.87
CA VAL A 15 5.77 4.05 5.64
C VAL A 15 6.70 4.35 4.46
N VAL A 16 6.60 3.57 3.40
CA VAL A 16 7.41 3.72 2.19
C VAL A 16 6.49 3.85 0.99
N PHE A 17 6.69 4.90 0.19
CA PHE A 17 6.09 5.05 -1.14
C PHE A 17 7.06 4.53 -2.20
N PRO A 18 6.88 3.31 -2.70
CA PRO A 18 7.87 2.64 -3.55
C PRO A 18 8.08 3.33 -4.91
N GLU A 19 7.12 4.11 -5.38
CA GLU A 19 7.20 4.90 -6.62
C GLU A 19 8.20 6.07 -6.46
N GLY A 20 8.47 6.49 -5.22
CA GLY A 20 9.40 7.54 -4.84
C GLY A 20 8.96 8.97 -5.18
N THR A 21 7.86 9.14 -5.91
CA THR A 21 7.20 10.42 -6.15
C THR A 21 5.72 10.18 -6.39
N ARG A 22 4.89 11.20 -6.16
CA ARG A 22 3.45 11.07 -6.43
C ARG A 22 3.22 10.77 -7.92
N VAL A 23 2.43 9.72 -8.16
CA VAL A 23 2.01 9.25 -9.48
C VAL A 23 0.58 9.72 -9.73
N ALA A 24 0.24 10.00 -10.99
CA ALA A 24 -1.12 10.41 -11.33
C ALA A 24 -2.08 9.21 -11.20
N PRO A 25 -3.33 9.41 -10.76
CA PRO A 25 -4.34 8.35 -10.78
C PRO A 25 -4.42 7.68 -12.15
N GLY A 26 -4.56 6.36 -12.17
CA GLY A 26 -4.64 5.58 -13.42
C GLY A 26 -3.30 5.31 -14.10
N THR A 27 -2.18 5.77 -13.53
CA THR A 27 -0.85 5.50 -14.09
C THR A 27 -0.02 4.67 -13.13
N THR A 28 0.79 3.76 -13.68
CA THR A 28 1.69 2.91 -12.90
C THR A 28 3.13 3.36 -13.11
N ARG A 29 3.96 3.29 -12.07
CA ARG A 29 5.41 3.43 -12.18
C ARG A 29 6.09 2.26 -11.50
N ARG A 30 7.31 1.97 -11.93
CA ARG A 30 8.16 0.95 -11.28
C ARG A 30 8.29 1.19 -9.78
N TYR A 31 8.00 0.15 -9.00
CA TYR A 31 8.18 0.12 -7.56
C TYR A 31 9.66 -0.09 -7.25
N LYS A 32 10.25 0.79 -6.45
CA LYS A 32 11.64 0.68 -6.01
C LYS A 32 11.73 -0.31 -4.84
N PRO A 33 12.75 -1.20 -4.82
CA PRO A 33 12.83 -2.28 -3.83
C PRO A 33 13.27 -1.81 -2.42
N GLY A 34 13.52 -0.52 -2.21
CA GLY A 34 14.12 0.00 -0.97
C GLY A 34 13.32 -0.34 0.29
N GLY A 35 11.98 -0.34 0.19
CA GLY A 35 11.09 -0.73 1.29
C GLY A 35 11.21 -2.22 1.63
N ALA A 36 11.14 -3.09 0.62
CA ALA A 36 11.28 -4.54 0.82
C ALA A 36 12.69 -4.93 1.31
N ILE A 37 13.74 -4.25 0.83
CA ILE A 37 15.12 -4.44 1.32
C ILE A 37 15.22 -4.05 2.80
N LEU A 38 14.60 -2.94 3.21
CA LEU A 38 14.57 -2.54 4.62
C LEU A 38 13.84 -3.59 5.47
N ALA A 39 12.65 -4.01 5.05
CA ALA A 39 11.83 -4.98 5.77
C ALA A 39 12.58 -6.31 5.95
N LYS A 40 13.17 -6.84 4.87
CA LYS A 40 13.99 -8.06 4.91
C LYS A 40 15.19 -7.95 5.86
N ARG A 41 15.93 -6.83 5.83
CA ARG A 41 17.08 -6.61 6.73
C ARG A 41 16.67 -6.38 8.18
N ALA A 42 15.47 -5.87 8.41
CA ALA A 42 14.89 -5.69 9.74
C ALA A 42 14.22 -6.99 10.26
N GLY A 43 13.90 -7.95 9.37
CA GLY A 43 13.17 -9.16 9.74
C GLY A 43 11.71 -8.90 10.09
N VAL A 44 11.12 -7.81 9.58
CA VAL A 44 9.74 -7.41 9.85
C VAL A 44 8.87 -7.63 8.62
N PRO A 45 7.57 -7.95 8.79
CA PRO A 45 6.66 -8.11 7.66
C PRO A 45 6.38 -6.78 6.95
N VAL A 46 5.81 -6.87 5.74
CA VAL A 46 5.31 -5.72 4.98
C VAL A 46 3.78 -5.77 4.93
N VAL A 47 3.11 -4.63 5.07
CA VAL A 47 1.66 -4.50 4.86
C VAL A 47 1.46 -3.55 3.67
N PRO A 48 0.89 -4.00 2.54
CA PRO A 48 0.62 -3.14 1.41
C PRO A 48 -0.62 -2.27 1.67
N ILE A 49 -0.61 -1.05 1.15
CA ILE A 49 -1.68 -0.05 1.35
C ILE A 49 -2.04 0.56 0.00
N ALA A 50 -3.33 0.62 -0.32
CA ALA A 50 -3.86 1.29 -1.51
C ALA A 50 -4.73 2.50 -1.09
N HIS A 51 -4.61 3.65 -1.76
CA HIS A 51 -5.41 4.83 -1.44
C HIS A 51 -5.56 5.82 -2.61
N ASN A 52 -6.61 6.66 -2.58
CA ASN A 52 -6.88 7.66 -3.63
C ASN A 52 -6.45 9.11 -3.31
N ALA A 53 -5.64 9.36 -2.27
CA ALA A 53 -5.23 10.72 -1.89
C ALA A 53 -4.63 11.56 -3.05
N GLY A 54 -4.00 10.92 -4.03
CA GLY A 54 -3.43 11.56 -5.23
C GLY A 54 -4.47 12.24 -6.13
N GLU A 55 -5.75 11.85 -6.06
CA GLU A 55 -6.85 12.46 -6.82
C GLU A 55 -7.12 13.91 -6.38
N PHE A 56 -7.09 14.13 -5.06
CA PHE A 56 -7.40 15.42 -4.45
C PHE A 56 -6.14 16.27 -4.22
N TRP A 57 -5.01 15.63 -3.89
CA TRP A 57 -3.77 16.31 -3.47
C TRP A 57 -2.61 16.05 -4.43
N LYS A 58 -2.79 16.47 -5.68
CA LYS A 58 -1.82 16.30 -6.78
C LYS A 58 -0.41 16.82 -6.44
N ARG A 59 0.60 16.29 -7.14
CA ARG A 59 1.98 16.78 -7.08
C ARG A 59 2.01 18.27 -7.45
N ASN A 60 2.72 19.06 -6.65
CA ASN A 60 2.88 20.51 -6.83
C ASN A 60 1.57 21.34 -6.85
N ALA A 61 0.44 20.77 -6.41
CA ALA A 61 -0.79 21.54 -6.31
C ALA A 61 -0.71 22.53 -5.13
N PHE A 62 -0.81 23.82 -5.43
CA PHE A 62 -0.88 24.90 -4.45
C PHE A 62 -2.19 24.86 -3.66
N ILE A 63 -3.30 24.56 -4.36
CA ILE A 63 -4.63 24.41 -3.75
C ILE A 63 -4.88 22.94 -3.45
N LYS A 64 -5.21 22.63 -2.19
CA LYS A 64 -5.70 21.30 -1.78
C LYS A 64 -7.21 21.28 -1.91
N ARG A 65 -7.74 20.30 -2.64
CA ARG A 65 -9.18 20.12 -2.78
C ARG A 65 -9.67 19.19 -1.66
N PRO A 66 -10.84 19.46 -1.05
CA PRO A 66 -11.50 18.50 -0.19
C PRO A 66 -11.98 17.31 -1.03
N GLY A 67 -12.15 16.17 -0.37
CA GLY A 67 -12.62 14.94 -0.98
C GLY A 67 -12.47 13.76 -0.03
N GLU A 68 -13.13 12.65 -0.35
CA GLU A 68 -13.10 11.44 0.44
C GLU A 68 -11.84 10.63 0.14
N ILE A 69 -11.03 10.40 1.18
CA ILE A 69 -9.85 9.52 1.08
C ILE A 69 -10.25 8.12 1.52
N VAL A 70 -10.28 7.20 0.56
CA VAL A 70 -10.45 5.78 0.80
C VAL A 70 -9.08 5.15 0.94
N VAL A 71 -8.88 4.40 2.03
CA VAL A 71 -7.65 3.64 2.31
C VAL A 71 -8.03 2.17 2.46
N SER A 72 -7.34 1.30 1.72
CA SER A 72 -7.45 -0.14 1.87
C SER A 72 -6.13 -0.73 2.38
N ILE A 73 -6.25 -1.58 3.40
CA ILE A 73 -5.13 -2.23 4.08
C ILE A 73 -5.10 -3.69 3.63
N GLY A 74 -3.98 -4.10 3.06
CA GLY A 74 -3.83 -5.43 2.53
C GLY A 74 -3.29 -6.46 3.52
N PRO A 75 -3.16 -7.73 3.06
CA PRO A 75 -2.66 -8.80 3.89
C PRO A 75 -1.18 -8.61 4.26
N VAL A 76 -0.81 -9.13 5.42
CA VAL A 76 0.58 -9.16 5.89
C VAL A 76 1.41 -10.04 4.95
N ILE A 77 2.46 -9.47 4.36
CA ILE A 77 3.44 -10.16 3.53
C ILE A 77 4.64 -10.56 4.41
N PRO A 78 4.86 -11.87 4.65
CA PRO A 78 6.01 -12.32 5.42
C PRO A 78 7.32 -12.11 4.64
N VAL A 79 8.40 -11.79 5.35
CA VAL A 79 9.74 -11.63 4.76
C VAL A 79 10.66 -12.83 5.01
N LYS A 80 10.29 -13.70 5.95
CA LYS A 80 11.13 -14.84 6.37
C LYS A 80 11.21 -15.86 5.23
N GLY A 81 12.43 -16.15 4.78
CA GLY A 81 12.66 -17.11 3.69
C GLY A 81 12.44 -16.54 2.28
N GLU A 82 12.00 -15.29 2.13
CA GLU A 82 11.74 -14.68 0.82
C GLU A 82 12.86 -13.74 0.35
N LYS A 83 12.96 -13.56 -0.97
CA LYS A 83 13.79 -12.52 -1.59
C LYS A 83 13.10 -11.16 -1.47
N ALA A 84 13.86 -10.08 -1.37
CA ALA A 84 13.27 -8.74 -1.19
C ALA A 84 12.45 -8.36 -2.45
N GLU A 85 12.91 -8.79 -3.61
CA GLU A 85 12.27 -8.63 -4.90
C GLU A 85 10.88 -9.28 -4.91
N ALA A 86 10.76 -10.54 -4.44
CA ALA A 86 9.48 -11.25 -4.37
C ALA A 86 8.48 -10.56 -3.42
N VAL A 87 8.95 -10.08 -2.27
CA VAL A 87 8.11 -9.29 -1.33
C VAL A 87 7.62 -8.01 -2.00
N ASN A 88 8.48 -7.33 -2.76
CA ASN A 88 8.12 -6.11 -3.48
C ASN A 88 7.12 -6.38 -4.61
N GLU A 89 7.32 -7.44 -5.39
CA GLU A 89 6.41 -7.87 -6.47
C GLU A 89 5.02 -8.24 -5.94
N ARG A 90 4.95 -8.93 -4.81
CA ARG A 90 3.67 -9.25 -4.16
C ARG A 90 2.93 -8.00 -3.66
N ALA A 91 3.67 -7.05 -3.08
CA ALA A 91 3.09 -5.79 -2.64
C ALA A 91 2.58 -4.98 -3.84
N GLU A 92 3.37 -4.86 -4.89
CA GLU A 92 2.99 -4.18 -6.14
C GLU A 92 1.76 -4.82 -6.77
N ALA A 93 1.76 -6.14 -6.95
CA ALA A 93 0.62 -6.87 -7.53
C ALA A 93 -0.66 -6.66 -6.73
N TRP A 94 -0.60 -6.71 -5.40
CA TRP A 94 -1.76 -6.48 -4.55
C TRP A 94 -2.26 -5.03 -4.64
N ILE A 95 -1.35 -4.04 -4.53
CA ILE A 95 -1.72 -2.62 -4.59
C ILE A 95 -2.37 -2.29 -5.93
N GLU A 96 -1.78 -2.75 -7.04
CA GLU A 96 -2.29 -2.47 -8.39
C GLU A 96 -3.64 -3.13 -8.68
N ALA A 97 -3.86 -4.35 -8.17
CA ALA A 97 -5.15 -5.02 -8.25
C ALA A 97 -6.20 -4.28 -7.41
N GLU A 98 -5.84 -3.86 -6.20
CA GLU A 98 -6.73 -3.19 -5.27
C GLU A 98 -7.12 -1.79 -5.75
N MET A 99 -6.18 -1.03 -6.30
CA MET A 99 -6.47 0.27 -6.91
C MET A 99 -7.45 0.16 -8.09
N ARG A 100 -7.32 -0.88 -8.93
CA ARG A 100 -8.27 -1.17 -10.03
C ARG A 100 -9.65 -1.58 -9.53
N ARG A 101 -9.70 -2.36 -8.43
CA ARG A 101 -10.97 -2.77 -7.80
C ARG A 101 -11.71 -1.59 -7.19
N LEU A 102 -11.01 -0.72 -6.48
CA LEU A 102 -11.60 0.43 -5.77
C LEU A 102 -11.92 1.61 -6.71
N PHE A 103 -11.06 1.87 -7.70
CA PHE A 103 -11.17 3.04 -8.58
C PHE A 103 -11.09 2.66 -10.06
N PRO A 104 -11.98 1.79 -10.57
CA PRO A 104 -11.92 1.27 -11.94
C PRO A 104 -12.00 2.37 -13.01
N HIS A 105 -12.64 3.50 -12.69
CA HIS A 105 -12.78 4.65 -13.57
C HIS A 105 -11.45 5.32 -13.95
N HIS A 106 -10.35 5.07 -13.21
CA HIS A 106 -9.02 5.57 -13.58
C HIS A 106 -8.26 4.66 -14.54
N TYR A 107 -8.70 3.42 -14.76
CA TYR A 107 -7.94 2.38 -15.49
C TYR A 107 -8.65 1.87 -16.75
N VAL A 108 -9.55 2.68 -17.32
CA VAL A 108 -10.35 2.29 -18.50
C VAL A 108 -9.43 2.07 -19.71
N GLY A 109 -9.36 0.82 -20.20
CA GLY A 109 -8.58 0.42 -21.38
C GLY A 109 -7.45 -0.59 -21.13
N GLU A 110 -7.09 -0.86 -19.88
CA GLU A 110 -6.17 -1.95 -19.50
C GLU A 110 -6.98 -3.15 -18.98
N GLY A 111 -6.77 -4.35 -19.56
CA GLY A 111 -7.48 -5.56 -19.17
C GLY A 111 -7.19 -5.99 -17.71
N PRO A 112 -8.05 -6.82 -17.10
CA PRO A 112 -7.91 -7.20 -15.69
C PRO A 112 -6.62 -8.00 -15.44
N VAL A 113 -5.91 -7.65 -14.37
CA VAL A 113 -4.83 -8.50 -13.81
C VAL A 113 -5.52 -9.66 -13.08
N PRO A 114 -5.06 -10.92 -13.23
CA PRO A 114 -5.67 -12.05 -12.54
C PRO A 114 -5.67 -11.84 -11.02
N ALA A 115 -6.80 -12.15 -10.39
CA ALA A 115 -7.05 -11.93 -8.98
C ALA A 115 -6.07 -12.73 -8.11
N GLY A 116 -5.08 -12.04 -7.54
CA GLY A 116 -4.42 -12.50 -6.33
C GLY A 116 -5.42 -12.38 -5.19
N GLU A 117 -5.74 -13.52 -4.60
CA GLU A 117 -6.74 -13.75 -3.55
C GLU A 117 -6.91 -12.56 -2.60
N SER A 118 -8.14 -12.04 -2.54
CA SER A 118 -8.56 -11.01 -1.60
C SER A 118 -8.88 -11.66 -0.25
N PRO A 119 -8.23 -11.28 0.86
CA PRO A 119 -8.75 -11.59 2.17
C PRO A 119 -9.19 -10.27 2.80
N LEU A 120 -10.50 -10.03 2.83
CA LEU A 120 -11.27 -9.99 4.08
C LEU A 120 -12.71 -9.55 3.77
N PRO A 121 -13.72 -10.20 4.36
CA PRO A 121 -15.08 -9.67 4.36
C PRO A 121 -15.09 -8.33 5.11
N ALA A 122 -15.97 -7.42 4.67
CA ALA A 122 -16.22 -6.16 5.35
C ALA A 122 -16.48 -6.43 6.85
N ALA A 123 -15.63 -5.89 7.72
CA ALA A 123 -15.93 -5.87 9.15
C ALA A 123 -17.17 -5.00 9.34
N SER A 124 -18.28 -5.62 9.74
CA SER A 124 -19.46 -4.93 10.23
C SER A 124 -19.09 -4.19 11.51
N VAL A 125 -19.42 -2.90 11.55
CA VAL A 125 -19.32 -2.06 12.75
C VAL A 125 -20.51 -2.43 13.65
N ASP A 126 -20.35 -3.48 14.43
CA ASP A 126 -21.23 -3.84 15.54
C ASP A 126 -20.33 -4.47 16.61
N ASP A 127 -19.76 -3.65 17.49
CA ASP A 127 -19.33 -4.01 18.86
C ASP A 127 -18.74 -2.77 19.54
N GLU A 128 -19.59 -1.79 19.83
CA GLU A 128 -19.30 -0.72 20.79
C GLU A 128 -20.46 -0.60 21.79
N LYS A 129 -20.79 -1.72 22.43
CA LYS A 129 -21.58 -1.77 23.66
C LYS A 129 -21.13 -2.98 24.48
N ASP A 130 -20.05 -2.79 25.23
CA ASP A 130 -19.95 -3.22 26.63
C ASP A 130 -18.49 -3.13 27.04
N LEU A 131 -18.18 -2.11 27.84
CA LEU A 131 -17.17 -2.07 28.90
C LEU A 131 -17.24 -0.65 29.51
N ALA A 132 -18.27 -0.46 30.32
CA ALA A 132 -18.26 0.46 31.44
C ALA A 132 -17.75 -0.28 32.69
#